data_AF-A0A532V8M7-F1
#
_entry.id   AF-A0A532V8M7-F1
#
_cell.length_a   1.000
_cell.length_b   1.000
_cell.length_c   1.000
_cell.angle_alpha   90.00
_cell.angle_beta   90.00
_cell.angle_gamma   90.00
#
_symmetry.space_group_name_H-M   'P 1'
#
loop_
_entity.id
_entity.type
_entity.pdbx_description
1 polymer ?
#
loop_
_entity_poly.entity_id
_entity_poly.type
_entity_poly.pdbx_seq_one_letter_code
_entity_poly.pdbx_strand_id
1 'polypeptide(L)'
;MLKPRHLVFVIILLAGCARQGAIPNTDKFPPHLVSVTPINRNQLIVSFDEELDSTALLPSTFLIASGNDTADIRFIARDPNDTRGFSLILLTSPLIDETYQISGLVVDSRGNGASIRSSFRASTRQDTTSVSILVSPLDPQTTFPYSIRFEFSEPLDTSRGMRILTAPPASEEALSGSWNRELTRYSVRVADTTLKGLPFYLVLLPGVSDFAGNRTTEGLAAFVYSDTGLVLRDIRGEVKTSEGRAAYSAIVLFKTPQDLFALTITDSSGAFIATLEEREETKIEAWFDRDGNGVYEEEASFSEATLPDSVTLITRPAPSPLRFDQLIPQTQ
;
A
#
# COMPACT_ATOMS: atom_id res chain seq x y z
N MET A 1 38.62 51.85 64.88
CA MET A 1 37.16 52.12 64.78
C MET A 1 36.91 53.01 63.56
N LEU A 2 36.47 52.43 62.45
CA LEU A 2 35.73 53.08 61.37
C LEU A 2 35.19 51.97 60.45
N LYS A 3 33.89 52.04 60.16
CA LYS A 3 33.07 51.00 59.50
C LYS A 3 33.22 51.03 57.97
N PRO A 4 33.02 49.90 57.28
CA PRO A 4 32.99 49.81 55.82
C PRO A 4 31.55 50.05 55.33
N ARG A 5 31.30 51.14 54.61
CA ARG A 5 30.10 51.31 53.77
C ARG A 5 30.52 52.16 52.57
N HIS A 6 29.89 51.95 51.42
CA HIS A 6 30.15 52.60 50.12
C HIS A 6 31.13 51.87 49.18
N LEU A 7 30.87 50.59 48.91
CA LEU A 7 31.32 49.94 47.67
C LEU A 7 30.26 48.93 47.16
N VAL A 8 29.00 49.34 47.04
CA VAL A 8 27.95 48.45 46.47
C VAL A 8 26.92 49.24 45.65
N PHE A 9 27.28 50.30 44.93
CA PHE A 9 26.29 51.04 44.14
C PHE A 9 26.75 51.53 42.76
N VAL A 10 27.62 50.76 42.08
CA VAL A 10 28.02 51.07 40.68
C VAL A 10 28.07 49.81 39.78
N ILE A 11 27.51 48.67 40.18
CA ILE A 11 27.41 47.46 39.32
C ILE A 11 25.98 46.87 39.34
N ILE A 12 24.96 47.73 39.22
CA ILE A 12 23.58 47.32 38.86
C ILE A 12 23.02 48.32 37.83
N LEU A 13 23.81 48.62 36.80
CA LEU A 13 23.38 49.48 35.67
C LEU A 13 23.84 48.97 34.30
N LEU A 14 24.37 47.73 34.22
CA LEU A 14 24.85 47.12 32.97
C LEU A 14 24.35 45.68 32.73
N ALA A 15 23.30 45.24 33.42
CA ALA A 15 22.66 43.93 33.20
C ALA A 15 21.19 44.05 32.74
N GLY A 16 20.80 45.24 32.26
CA GLY A 16 19.47 45.53 31.72
C GLY A 16 19.46 45.64 30.19
N CYS A 17 20.36 44.97 29.47
CA CYS A 17 20.09 44.65 28.08
C CYS A 17 19.09 43.50 28.09
N ALA A 18 17.82 43.82 28.31
CA ALA A 18 16.74 42.96 27.87
C ALA A 18 17.00 42.72 26.38
N ARG A 19 17.54 41.55 26.06
CA ARG A 19 17.45 40.97 24.73
C ARG A 19 15.97 41.07 24.41
N GLN A 20 15.63 42.04 23.57
CA GLN A 20 14.36 42.10 22.89
C GLN A 20 14.40 40.82 22.06
N GLY A 21 13.93 39.72 22.67
CA GLY A 21 13.72 38.47 21.98
C GLY A 21 12.92 38.86 20.77
N ALA A 22 13.41 38.48 19.58
CA ALA A 22 12.66 38.66 18.36
C ALA A 22 11.23 38.22 18.70
N ILE A 23 10.27 39.14 18.59
CA ILE A 23 8.86 38.77 18.67
C ILE A 23 8.76 37.66 17.63
N PRO A 24 8.45 36.41 18.01
CA PRO A 24 8.33 35.36 17.02
C PRO A 24 7.35 35.92 15.99
N ASN A 25 7.78 35.97 14.73
CA ASN A 25 6.91 36.38 13.65
C ASN A 25 5.87 35.26 13.51
N THR A 26 4.88 35.28 14.38
CA THR A 26 3.74 34.37 14.35
C THR A 26 2.99 34.78 13.12
N ASP A 27 3.05 33.90 12.12
CA ASP A 27 2.19 34.00 10.96
C ASP A 27 0.74 34.21 11.42
N LYS A 28 0.05 35.17 10.83
CA LYS A 28 -1.30 35.57 11.24
C LYS A 28 -2.33 35.34 10.14
N PHE A 29 -1.88 34.94 8.95
CA PHE A 29 -2.80 34.76 7.84
C PHE A 29 -3.44 33.39 7.98
N PRO A 30 -4.78 33.32 8.00
CA PRO A 30 -5.45 32.05 7.95
C PRO A 30 -5.49 31.54 6.49
N PRO A 31 -5.55 30.22 6.28
CA PRO A 31 -5.54 29.63 4.95
C PRO A 31 -6.87 29.91 4.22
N HIS A 32 -6.79 30.23 2.93
CA HIS A 32 -7.94 30.42 2.04
C HIS A 32 -7.99 29.35 0.96
N LEU A 33 -9.20 28.88 0.67
CA LEU A 33 -9.45 28.01 -0.46
C LEU A 33 -9.37 28.81 -1.77
N VAL A 34 -8.43 28.46 -2.63
CA VAL A 34 -8.17 29.12 -3.92
C VAL A 34 -9.00 28.49 -5.04
N SER A 35 -9.06 27.16 -5.09
CA SER A 35 -9.77 26.45 -6.16
C SER A 35 -10.25 25.07 -5.75
N VAL A 36 -11.31 24.61 -6.43
CA VAL A 36 -11.83 23.24 -6.35
C VAL A 36 -12.00 22.74 -7.78
N THR A 37 -11.21 21.74 -8.15
CA THR A 37 -11.13 21.23 -9.51
C THR A 37 -11.51 19.75 -9.52
N PRO A 38 -12.68 19.39 -10.08
CA PRO A 38 -13.04 18.00 -10.27
C PRO A 38 -12.17 17.36 -11.36
N ILE A 39 -11.54 16.23 -11.04
CA ILE A 39 -10.73 15.46 -11.99
C ILE A 39 -11.59 14.40 -12.67
N ASN A 40 -12.36 13.68 -11.86
CA ASN A 40 -13.30 12.66 -12.28
C ASN A 40 -14.46 12.62 -11.24
N ARG A 41 -15.41 11.70 -11.40
CA ARG A 41 -16.58 11.61 -10.54
C ARG A 41 -16.27 11.20 -9.09
N ASN A 42 -15.05 10.79 -8.78
CA ASN A 42 -14.62 10.31 -7.45
C ASN A 42 -13.47 11.13 -6.86
N GLN A 43 -12.97 12.15 -7.57
CA GLN A 43 -11.74 12.84 -7.20
C GLN A 43 -11.84 14.35 -7.44
N LEU A 44 -11.45 15.12 -6.42
CA LEU A 44 -11.34 16.57 -6.48
C LEU A 44 -9.93 16.99 -6.06
N ILE A 45 -9.34 17.95 -6.77
CA ILE A 45 -8.19 18.70 -6.26
C ILE A 45 -8.71 19.97 -5.60
N VAL A 46 -8.35 20.18 -4.34
CA VAL A 46 -8.60 21.42 -3.61
C VAL A 46 -7.28 22.09 -3.30
N SER A 47 -7.15 23.38 -3.64
CA SER A 47 -5.91 24.13 -3.46
C SER A 47 -6.12 25.32 -2.56
N PHE A 48 -5.14 25.58 -1.71
CA PHE A 48 -5.11 26.68 -0.75
C PHE A 48 -3.97 27.64 -1.09
N ASP A 49 -3.97 28.82 -0.48
CA ASP A 49 -2.88 29.80 -0.59
C ASP A 49 -1.71 29.51 0.37
N GLU A 50 -1.90 28.60 1.34
CA GLU A 50 -0.92 28.19 2.35
C GLU A 50 -0.97 26.67 2.62
N GLU A 51 0.09 26.13 3.24
CA GLU A 51 0.15 24.71 3.60
C GLU A 51 -0.75 24.42 4.80
N LEU A 52 -1.63 23.43 4.64
CA LEU A 52 -2.50 22.95 5.70
C LEU A 52 -1.78 22.01 6.67
N ASP A 53 -2.17 22.04 7.95
CA ASP A 53 -1.73 21.05 8.92
C ASP A 53 -2.35 19.70 8.58
N SER A 54 -1.55 18.86 7.91
CA SER A 54 -1.97 17.51 7.56
C SER A 54 -2.42 16.68 8.76
N THR A 55 -1.91 16.89 9.98
CA THR A 55 -2.32 16.11 11.16
C THR A 55 -3.75 16.40 11.61
N ALA A 56 -4.30 17.55 11.25
CA ALA A 56 -5.67 17.95 11.54
C ALA A 56 -6.68 17.56 10.44
N LEU A 57 -6.20 17.10 9.28
CA LEU A 57 -7.06 16.72 8.15
C LEU A 57 -7.66 15.33 8.35
N LEU A 58 -8.98 15.29 8.50
CA LEU A 58 -9.80 14.09 8.54
C LEU A 58 -10.83 14.15 7.40
N PRO A 59 -11.38 13.02 6.93
CA PRO A 59 -12.44 13.05 5.94
C PRO A 59 -13.66 13.90 6.35
N SER A 60 -13.93 14.00 7.66
CA SER A 60 -14.98 14.85 8.24
C SER A 60 -14.65 16.35 8.30
N THR A 61 -13.42 16.76 7.96
CA THR A 61 -13.01 18.17 7.91
C THR A 61 -13.81 18.98 6.89
N PHE A 62 -14.25 18.32 5.82
CA PHE A 62 -15.00 18.94 4.74
C PHE A 62 -16.38 18.31 4.58
N LEU A 63 -17.35 19.13 4.16
CA LEU A 63 -18.69 18.72 3.74
C LEU A 63 -18.86 19.09 2.26
N ILE A 64 -19.21 18.11 1.43
CA ILE A 64 -19.52 18.29 0.01
C ILE A 64 -20.99 17.95 -0.21
N ALA A 65 -21.81 18.96 -0.49
CA ALA A 65 -23.26 18.79 -0.63
C ALA A 65 -23.82 19.58 -1.81
N SER A 66 -24.86 19.04 -2.42
CA SER A 66 -25.70 19.68 -3.45
C SER A 66 -27.15 19.74 -2.97
N GLY A 67 -28.07 20.13 -3.84
CA GLY A 67 -29.50 20.11 -3.51
C GLY A 67 -30.06 18.70 -3.36
N ASN A 68 -29.49 17.73 -4.08
CA ASN A 68 -30.04 16.37 -4.20
C ASN A 68 -29.09 15.26 -3.70
N ASP A 69 -27.84 15.59 -3.38
CA ASP A 69 -26.81 14.63 -3.00
C ASP A 69 -25.82 15.19 -1.98
N THR A 70 -25.27 14.32 -1.14
CA THR A 70 -24.14 14.63 -0.24
C THR A 70 -23.06 13.60 -0.48
N ALA A 71 -21.87 14.07 -0.86
CA ALA A 71 -20.76 13.20 -1.19
C ALA A 71 -19.91 12.91 0.05
N ASP A 72 -19.71 11.63 0.34
CA ASP A 72 -18.83 11.19 1.40
C ASP A 72 -17.38 11.35 0.94
N ILE A 73 -16.57 12.01 1.74
CA ILE A 73 -15.11 11.97 1.56
C ILE A 73 -14.63 10.69 2.22
N ARG A 74 -13.99 9.83 1.43
CA ARG A 74 -13.46 8.55 1.89
C ARG A 74 -12.01 8.66 2.33
N PHE A 75 -11.24 9.52 1.65
CA PHE A 75 -9.84 9.72 1.95
C PHE A 75 -9.35 11.10 1.48
N ILE A 76 -8.30 11.59 2.13
CA ILE A 76 -7.63 12.85 1.80
C ILE A 76 -6.15 12.55 1.62
N ALA A 77 -5.65 12.78 0.40
CA ALA A 77 -4.24 12.68 0.07
C ALA A 77 -3.65 14.07 -0.19
N ARG A 78 -2.33 14.20 -0.07
CA ARG A 78 -1.62 15.36 -0.64
C ARG A 78 -1.52 15.17 -2.15
N ASP A 79 -1.61 16.26 -2.90
CA ASP A 79 -1.32 16.21 -4.34
C ASP A 79 0.19 15.97 -4.54
N PRO A 80 0.60 14.83 -5.12
CA PRO A 80 2.02 14.53 -5.33
C PRO A 80 2.69 15.51 -6.30
N ASN A 81 1.92 16.23 -7.12
CA ASN A 81 2.45 17.22 -8.05
C ASN A 81 2.67 18.60 -7.40
N ASP A 82 2.14 18.82 -6.19
CA ASP A 82 2.32 20.07 -5.46
C ASP A 82 3.40 19.94 -4.38
N THR A 83 4.63 20.30 -4.76
CA THR A 83 5.79 20.27 -3.87
C THR A 83 5.70 21.25 -2.70
N ARG A 84 4.75 22.20 -2.72
CA ARG A 84 4.52 23.15 -1.61
C ARG A 84 3.52 22.62 -0.59
N GLY A 85 2.77 21.56 -0.91
CA GLY A 85 1.78 20.98 -0.01
C GLY A 85 0.52 21.83 0.16
N PHE A 86 0.21 22.72 -0.79
CA PHE A 86 -0.95 23.61 -0.73
C PHE A 86 -2.20 22.96 -1.33
N SER A 87 -2.04 21.83 -2.01
CA SER A 87 -3.10 21.12 -2.71
C SER A 87 -3.32 19.73 -2.12
N LEU A 88 -4.60 19.39 -1.97
CA LEU A 88 -5.06 18.08 -1.51
C LEU A 88 -5.90 17.43 -2.60
N ILE A 89 -5.84 16.11 -2.64
CA ILE A 89 -6.76 15.28 -3.41
C ILE A 89 -7.79 14.73 -2.42
N LEU A 90 -9.07 15.04 -2.66
CA LEU A 90 -10.20 14.47 -1.95
C LEU A 90 -10.75 13.29 -2.76
N LEU A 91 -10.70 12.09 -2.20
CA LEU A 91 -11.30 10.89 -2.78
C LEU A 91 -12.70 10.72 -2.20
N THR A 92 -13.73 10.77 -3.05
CA THR A 92 -15.13 10.84 -2.65
C THR A 92 -15.95 9.63 -3.12
N SER A 93 -17.15 9.47 -2.55
CA SER A 93 -18.22 8.73 -3.22
C SER A 93 -18.49 9.33 -4.62
N PRO A 94 -19.03 8.55 -5.58
CA PRO A 94 -19.32 9.06 -6.92
C PRO A 94 -20.24 10.28 -6.87
N LEU A 95 -19.80 11.38 -7.44
CA LEU A 95 -20.57 12.61 -7.63
C LEU A 95 -21.53 12.46 -8.82
N ILE A 96 -22.70 13.07 -8.72
CA ILE A 96 -23.65 13.20 -9.84
C ILE A 96 -23.44 14.53 -10.58
N ASP A 97 -24.01 14.70 -11.77
CA ASP A 97 -23.82 15.90 -12.60
C ASP A 97 -24.57 17.13 -12.05
N GLU A 98 -24.08 17.66 -10.93
CA GLU A 98 -24.64 18.79 -10.21
C GLU A 98 -23.58 19.80 -9.78
N THR A 99 -24.04 20.98 -9.37
CA THR A 99 -23.20 21.96 -8.70
C THR A 99 -23.21 21.67 -7.20
N TYR A 100 -22.05 21.31 -6.66
CA TYR A 100 -21.85 21.07 -5.24
C TYR A 100 -21.27 22.31 -4.57
N GLN A 101 -21.52 22.42 -3.26
CA GLN A 101 -20.80 23.28 -2.35
C GLN A 101 -19.87 22.44 -1.49
N ILE A 102 -18.60 22.85 -1.44
CA ILE A 102 -17.66 22.36 -0.42
C ILE A 102 -17.57 23.40 0.69
N SER A 103 -17.57 22.94 1.93
CA SER A 103 -17.33 23.77 3.11
C SER A 103 -16.57 23.00 4.19
N GLY A 104 -15.96 23.69 5.14
CA GLY A 104 -15.19 23.04 6.20
C GLY A 104 -14.45 24.03 7.10
N LEU A 105 -13.81 23.52 8.14
CA LEU A 105 -12.90 24.26 9.00
C LEU A 105 -11.49 23.67 8.84
N VAL A 106 -10.58 24.45 8.28
CA VAL A 106 -9.19 24.02 8.04
C VAL A 106 -8.23 24.81 8.92
N VAL A 107 -7.07 24.22 9.20
CA VAL A 107 -5.99 24.82 9.98
C VAL A 107 -4.71 24.73 9.18
N ASP A 108 -3.94 25.82 9.11
CA ASP A 108 -2.63 25.82 8.48
C ASP A 108 -1.56 25.13 9.35
N SER A 109 -0.36 24.94 8.79
CA SER A 109 0.80 24.40 9.53
C SER A 109 1.28 25.27 10.71
N ARG A 110 0.77 26.50 10.86
CA ARG A 110 1.09 27.47 11.92
C ARG A 110 0.02 27.55 13.01
N GLY A 111 -1.10 26.84 12.85
CA GLY A 111 -2.22 26.81 13.80
C GLY A 111 -3.31 27.87 13.53
N ASN A 112 -3.26 28.62 12.43
CA ASN A 112 -4.31 29.55 12.05
C ASN A 112 -5.47 28.80 11.39
N GLY A 113 -6.68 28.98 11.92
CA GLY A 113 -7.89 28.32 11.42
C GLY A 113 -8.77 29.24 10.57
N ALA A 114 -9.40 28.69 9.53
CA ALA A 114 -10.39 29.38 8.71
C ALA A 114 -11.55 28.47 8.30
N SER A 115 -12.74 29.06 8.25
CA SER A 115 -13.89 28.44 7.57
C SER A 115 -13.77 28.68 6.07
N ILE A 116 -13.92 27.61 5.29
CA ILE A 116 -13.86 27.66 3.84
C ILE A 116 -15.23 27.34 3.24
N ARG A 117 -15.51 27.94 2.09
CA ARG A 117 -16.69 27.65 1.29
C ARG A 117 -16.42 27.96 -0.17
N SER A 118 -16.75 27.04 -1.07
CA SER A 118 -16.72 27.26 -2.52
C SER A 118 -17.77 26.41 -3.21
N SER A 119 -18.06 26.70 -4.48
CA SER A 119 -18.95 25.91 -5.32
C SER A 119 -18.21 25.43 -6.56
N PHE A 120 -18.52 24.22 -7.00
CA PHE A 120 -17.93 23.63 -8.20
C PHE A 120 -18.96 22.76 -8.92
N ARG A 121 -18.82 22.63 -10.24
CA ARG A 121 -19.60 21.67 -11.04
C ARG A 121 -18.90 20.33 -11.01
N ALA A 122 -19.58 19.25 -10.60
CA ALA A 122 -19.00 17.92 -10.59
C ALA A 122 -18.64 17.43 -12.01
N SER A 123 -17.69 16.51 -12.11
CA SER A 123 -17.35 15.81 -13.35
C SER A 123 -18.05 14.46 -13.39
N THR A 124 -18.54 14.07 -14.57
CA THR A 124 -19.12 12.73 -14.80
C THR A 124 -18.10 11.74 -15.35
N ARG A 125 -16.85 12.19 -15.61
CA ARG A 125 -15.79 11.33 -16.13
C ARG A 125 -15.50 10.21 -15.14
N GLN A 126 -15.45 8.97 -15.62
CA GLN A 126 -15.04 7.83 -14.82
C GLN A 126 -13.51 7.76 -14.76
N ASP A 127 -12.97 7.40 -13.59
CA ASP A 127 -11.58 6.96 -13.50
C ASP A 127 -11.44 5.56 -14.08
N THR A 128 -10.47 5.39 -14.96
CA THR A 128 -10.17 4.12 -15.62
C THR A 128 -8.69 3.75 -15.48
N THR A 129 -7.96 4.44 -14.61
CA THR A 129 -6.54 4.21 -14.40
C THR A 129 -6.39 2.94 -13.58
N SER A 130 -5.66 1.94 -14.10
CA SER A 130 -5.37 0.74 -13.32
C SER A 130 -4.27 1.01 -12.30
N VAL A 131 -4.48 0.52 -11.09
CA VAL A 131 -3.47 0.53 -10.03
C VAL A 131 -2.30 -0.37 -10.45
N SER A 132 -1.10 0.21 -10.51
CA SER A 132 0.15 -0.55 -10.65
C SER A 132 0.79 -0.81 -9.29
N ILE A 133 1.52 -1.92 -9.17
CA ILE A 133 2.19 -2.35 -7.94
C ILE A 133 3.67 -2.57 -8.21
N LEU A 134 4.52 -2.12 -7.30
CA LEU A 134 5.95 -2.43 -7.22
C LEU A 134 6.24 -3.13 -5.88
N VAL A 135 7.25 -4.00 -5.87
CA VAL A 135 7.75 -4.63 -4.64
C VAL A 135 9.15 -4.12 -4.32
N SER A 136 9.40 -3.89 -3.03
CA SER A 136 10.72 -3.61 -2.50
C SER A 136 10.99 -4.51 -1.29
N PRO A 137 12.21 -5.05 -1.15
CA PRO A 137 13.30 -4.95 -2.09
C PRO A 137 13.06 -5.86 -3.31
N LEU A 138 13.63 -5.46 -4.45
CA LEU A 138 13.60 -6.28 -5.67
C LEU A 138 14.51 -7.50 -5.51
N ASP A 139 15.63 -7.31 -4.82
CA ASP A 139 16.58 -8.38 -4.51
C ASP A 139 16.34 -8.94 -3.10
N PRO A 140 16.63 -10.23 -2.88
CA PRO A 140 16.46 -10.86 -1.57
C PRO A 140 17.32 -10.18 -0.50
N GLN A 141 16.70 -9.87 0.65
CA GLN A 141 17.41 -9.32 1.81
C GLN A 141 18.05 -10.41 2.64
N THR A 142 19.36 -10.31 2.88
CA THR A 142 20.11 -11.25 3.73
C THR A 142 20.11 -10.89 5.23
N THR A 143 19.41 -9.82 5.63
CA THR A 143 19.43 -9.33 7.03
C THR A 143 18.07 -9.48 7.70
N PHE A 144 18.04 -10.21 8.81
CA PHE A 144 16.86 -10.39 9.65
C PHE A 144 16.80 -9.33 10.77
N PRO A 145 15.62 -8.77 11.10
CA PRO A 145 14.29 -9.03 10.52
C PRO A 145 14.14 -8.41 9.13
N TYR A 146 13.32 -9.03 8.27
CA TYR A 146 13.08 -8.52 6.92
C TYR A 146 11.90 -7.56 6.89
N SER A 147 11.87 -6.71 5.87
CA SER A 147 10.70 -5.88 5.56
C SER A 147 10.45 -5.90 4.05
N ILE A 148 9.28 -6.40 3.68
CA ILE A 148 8.77 -6.40 2.30
C ILE A 148 7.78 -5.26 2.18
N ARG A 149 7.84 -4.51 1.09
CA ARG A 149 6.98 -3.36 0.82
C ARG A 149 6.32 -3.53 -0.53
N PHE A 150 5.01 -3.34 -0.56
CA PHE A 150 4.24 -3.15 -1.79
C PHE A 150 3.96 -1.67 -1.94
N GLU A 151 4.39 -1.08 -3.06
CA GLU A 151 4.16 0.32 -3.41
C GLU A 151 3.16 0.38 -4.56
N PHE A 152 2.11 1.17 -4.37
CA PHE A 152 1.01 1.33 -5.30
C PHE A 152 1.07 2.71 -5.96
N SER A 153 0.64 2.81 -7.20
CA SER A 153 0.63 4.09 -7.94
C SER A 153 -0.34 5.13 -7.36
N GLU A 154 -1.30 4.70 -6.55
CA GLU A 154 -2.36 5.55 -5.98
C GLU A 154 -2.89 5.01 -4.65
N PRO A 155 -3.58 5.84 -3.84
CA PRO A 155 -4.16 5.41 -2.57
C PRO A 155 -5.22 4.31 -2.75
N LEU A 156 -5.15 3.27 -1.93
CA LEU A 156 -6.07 2.13 -2.01
C LEU A 156 -7.21 2.20 -1.00
N ASP A 157 -8.36 1.64 -1.40
CA ASP A 157 -9.46 1.36 -0.48
C ASP A 157 -9.15 0.09 0.32
N THR A 158 -8.61 0.29 1.52
CA THR A 158 -8.18 -0.81 2.39
C THR A 158 -9.34 -1.51 3.12
N SER A 159 -10.59 -1.06 2.95
CA SER A 159 -11.76 -1.61 3.66
C SER A 159 -12.05 -3.07 3.34
N ARG A 160 -11.61 -3.55 2.17
CA ARG A 160 -11.82 -4.93 1.70
C ARG A 160 -10.67 -5.88 2.04
N GLY A 161 -9.61 -5.36 2.65
CA GLY A 161 -8.38 -6.11 2.95
C GLY A 161 -7.53 -6.41 1.71
N MET A 162 -6.35 -6.97 1.96
CA MET A 162 -5.45 -7.49 0.93
C MET A 162 -5.34 -8.99 1.09
N ARG A 163 -5.18 -9.70 -0.03
CA ARG A 163 -4.98 -11.15 -0.03
C ARG A 163 -3.50 -11.45 -0.25
N ILE A 164 -2.86 -11.94 0.80
CA ILE A 164 -1.44 -12.28 0.81
C ILE A 164 -1.30 -13.76 1.15
N LEU A 165 -0.46 -14.45 0.39
CA LEU A 165 -0.06 -15.83 0.64
C LEU A 165 1.40 -15.87 1.03
N THR A 166 1.77 -16.77 1.94
CA THR A 166 3.17 -16.96 2.33
C THR A 166 3.60 -18.42 2.30
N ALA A 167 4.88 -18.65 2.01
CA ALA A 167 5.55 -19.92 2.19
C ALA A 167 6.90 -19.70 2.93
N PRO A 168 7.23 -20.50 3.95
CA PRO A 168 6.32 -21.40 4.66
C PRO A 168 5.08 -20.65 5.21
N PRO A 169 3.97 -21.35 5.48
CA PRO A 169 2.81 -20.75 6.12
C PRO A 169 3.22 -20.07 7.43
N ALA A 170 2.79 -18.82 7.61
CA ALA A 170 3.09 -18.01 8.78
C ALA A 170 1.81 -17.44 9.35
N SER A 171 1.70 -17.39 10.68
CA SER A 171 0.52 -16.81 11.32
C SER A 171 0.52 -15.28 11.23
N GLU A 172 -0.63 -14.67 11.50
CA GLU A 172 -0.73 -13.20 11.55
C GLU A 172 0.18 -12.61 12.63
N GLU A 173 0.43 -13.31 13.75
CA GLU A 173 1.37 -12.85 14.78
C GLU A 173 2.82 -12.86 14.31
N ALA A 174 3.18 -13.76 13.40
CA ALA A 174 4.52 -13.83 12.81
C ALA A 174 4.77 -12.69 11.81
N LEU A 175 3.70 -12.07 11.30
CA LEU A 175 3.72 -11.08 10.23
C LEU A 175 3.06 -9.76 10.66
N SER A 176 3.87 -8.74 10.90
CA SER A 176 3.33 -7.40 11.19
C SER A 176 3.13 -6.59 9.90
N GLY A 177 1.87 -6.45 9.48
CA GLY A 177 1.46 -5.66 8.34
C GLY A 177 1.06 -4.23 8.72
N SER A 178 1.45 -3.23 7.92
CA SER A 178 1.05 -1.84 8.15
C SER A 178 0.97 -1.02 6.88
N TRP A 179 -0.02 -0.14 6.79
CA TRP A 179 -0.12 0.88 5.75
C TRP A 179 0.64 2.14 6.14
N ASN A 180 1.24 2.81 5.16
CA ASN A 180 1.61 4.21 5.35
C ASN A 180 0.36 5.09 5.43
N ARG A 181 0.58 6.35 5.83
CA ARG A 181 -0.49 7.32 5.98
C ARG A 181 -1.24 7.61 4.68
N GLU A 182 -0.54 7.56 3.55
CA GLU A 182 -1.07 7.88 2.23
C GLU A 182 -1.81 6.71 1.57
N LEU A 183 -1.85 5.52 2.21
CA LEU A 183 -2.45 4.28 1.68
C LEU A 183 -1.88 3.84 0.32
N THR A 184 -0.64 4.24 0.03
CA THR A 184 0.10 3.92 -1.20
C THR A 184 1.20 2.90 -0.95
N ARG A 185 1.47 2.53 0.31
CA ARG A 185 2.50 1.57 0.67
C ARG A 185 2.02 0.65 1.79
N TYR A 186 2.06 -0.65 1.54
CA TYR A 186 1.87 -1.67 2.56
C TYR A 186 3.20 -2.34 2.90
N SER A 187 3.57 -2.32 4.17
CA SER A 187 4.81 -2.91 4.69
C SER A 187 4.50 -4.16 5.50
N VAL A 188 5.11 -5.28 5.14
CA VAL A 188 5.11 -6.54 5.88
C VAL A 188 6.46 -6.70 6.54
N ARG A 189 6.48 -6.70 7.87
CA ARG A 189 7.68 -6.97 8.66
C ARG A 189 7.62 -8.40 9.20
N VAL A 190 8.62 -9.18 8.80
CA VAL A 190 8.84 -10.56 9.24
C VAL A 190 9.87 -10.54 10.35
N ALA A 191 9.42 -10.75 11.59
CA ALA A 191 10.26 -10.65 12.78
C ALA A 191 10.22 -11.89 13.68
N ASP A 192 9.47 -12.92 13.30
CA ASP A 192 9.49 -14.20 14.00
C ASP A 192 10.84 -14.90 13.79
N THR A 193 11.51 -15.18 14.89
CA THR A 193 12.80 -15.89 14.90
C THR A 193 12.71 -17.32 14.41
N THR A 194 11.54 -17.94 14.38
CA THR A 194 11.34 -19.28 13.77
C THR A 194 11.54 -19.26 12.26
N LEU A 195 11.32 -18.11 11.62
CA LEU A 195 11.52 -17.89 10.18
C LEU A 195 12.95 -17.42 9.85
N LYS A 196 13.80 -17.24 10.87
CA LYS A 196 15.18 -16.79 10.67
C LYS A 196 15.98 -17.89 9.97
N GLY A 197 16.69 -17.53 8.90
CA GLY A 197 17.49 -18.46 8.11
C GLY A 197 16.69 -19.25 7.07
N LEU A 198 15.36 -19.17 7.08
CA LEU A 198 14.53 -19.82 6.07
C LEU A 198 14.30 -18.89 4.86
N PRO A 199 14.23 -19.46 3.64
CA PRO A 199 13.52 -18.86 2.51
C PRO A 199 12.10 -18.44 2.92
N PHE A 200 11.73 -17.20 2.64
CA PHE A 200 10.38 -16.70 2.87
C PHE A 200 9.83 -16.07 1.60
N TYR A 201 8.68 -16.57 1.18
CA TYR A 201 7.98 -16.17 -0.04
C TYR A 201 6.69 -15.49 0.35
N LEU A 202 6.34 -14.44 -0.38
CA LEU A 202 5.10 -13.71 -0.17
C LEU A 202 4.50 -13.34 -1.51
N VAL A 203 3.25 -13.74 -1.77
CA VAL A 203 2.50 -13.39 -2.97
C VAL A 203 1.33 -12.51 -2.58
N LEU A 204 1.34 -11.29 -3.12
CA LEU A 204 0.16 -10.43 -3.16
C LEU A 204 -0.68 -10.82 -4.38
N LEU A 205 -1.93 -11.19 -4.15
CA LEU A 205 -2.86 -11.48 -5.25
C LEU A 205 -3.40 -10.23 -5.95
N PRO A 206 -3.82 -10.34 -7.23
CA PRO A 206 -4.53 -9.28 -7.91
C PRO A 206 -5.89 -8.97 -7.26
N GLY A 207 -6.47 -7.84 -7.62
CA GLY A 207 -7.84 -7.47 -7.26
C GLY A 207 -7.97 -6.43 -6.14
N VAL A 208 -6.86 -5.91 -5.60
CA VAL A 208 -6.88 -4.79 -4.66
C VAL A 208 -7.37 -3.54 -5.39
N SER A 209 -8.31 -2.80 -4.81
CA SER A 209 -8.97 -1.67 -5.47
C SER A 209 -8.60 -0.31 -4.89
N ASP A 210 -8.55 0.70 -5.77
CA ASP A 210 -8.58 2.11 -5.37
C ASP A 210 -9.98 2.53 -4.86
N PHE A 211 -10.13 3.81 -4.52
CA PHE A 211 -11.41 4.38 -4.09
C PHE A 211 -12.43 4.58 -5.23
N ALA A 212 -12.00 4.53 -6.50
CA ALA A 212 -12.86 4.63 -7.68
C ALA A 212 -13.37 3.24 -8.15
N GLY A 213 -12.81 2.15 -7.62
CA GLY A 213 -13.12 0.77 -7.96
C GLY A 213 -12.22 0.15 -9.04
N ASN A 214 -11.17 0.86 -9.50
CA ASN A 214 -10.17 0.27 -10.37
C ASN A 214 -9.34 -0.75 -9.58
N ARG A 215 -9.03 -1.89 -10.20
CA ARG A 215 -8.37 -3.02 -9.52
C ARG A 215 -6.99 -3.27 -10.10
N THR A 216 -6.08 -3.75 -9.26
CA THR A 216 -4.84 -4.36 -9.71
C THR A 216 -5.17 -5.61 -10.54
N THR A 217 -4.61 -5.69 -11.75
CA THR A 217 -4.83 -6.81 -12.66
C THR A 217 -3.80 -7.92 -12.48
N GLU A 218 -2.62 -7.56 -11.98
CA GLU A 218 -1.51 -8.45 -11.73
C GLU A 218 -1.27 -8.59 -10.22
N GLY A 219 -0.91 -9.79 -9.79
CA GLY A 219 -0.34 -10.02 -8.47
C GLY A 219 1.18 -9.88 -8.51
N LEU A 220 1.82 -9.98 -7.35
CA LEU A 220 3.27 -9.79 -7.23
C LEU A 220 3.85 -10.75 -6.21
N ALA A 221 4.94 -11.43 -6.58
CA ALA A 221 5.70 -12.29 -5.70
C ALA A 221 6.92 -11.55 -5.13
N ALA A 222 7.24 -11.84 -3.88
CA ALA A 222 8.40 -11.36 -3.15
C ALA A 222 9.13 -12.55 -2.53
N PHE A 223 10.45 -12.46 -2.46
CA PHE A 223 11.31 -13.51 -1.90
C PHE A 223 12.42 -12.87 -1.04
N VAL A 224 12.60 -13.38 0.18
CA VAL A 224 13.64 -12.95 1.12
C VAL A 224 14.24 -14.15 1.86
N TYR A 225 15.51 -14.08 2.26
CA TYR A 225 16.19 -15.13 3.01
C TYR A 225 17.44 -14.57 3.73
N SER A 226 17.73 -14.95 4.97
CA SER A 226 18.90 -14.44 5.72
C SER A 226 20.10 -15.37 5.72
N ASP A 227 19.94 -16.62 5.30
CA ASP A 227 21.04 -17.59 5.31
C ASP A 227 21.80 -17.61 3.98
N THR A 228 23.05 -17.17 4.01
CA THR A 228 23.94 -17.17 2.84
C THR A 228 24.45 -18.55 2.45
N GLY A 229 24.19 -19.59 3.27
CA GLY A 229 24.59 -20.97 3.00
C GLY A 229 23.62 -21.76 2.12
N LEU A 230 22.45 -21.18 1.80
CA LEU A 230 21.44 -21.85 0.98
C LEU A 230 21.90 -21.97 -0.48
N VAL A 231 21.73 -23.16 -1.04
CA VAL A 231 21.93 -23.40 -2.47
C VAL A 231 20.58 -23.19 -3.15
N LEU A 232 20.41 -21.99 -3.71
CA LEU A 232 19.19 -21.58 -4.40
C LEU A 232 19.33 -21.75 -5.91
N ARG A 233 18.24 -22.15 -6.55
CA ARG A 233 18.12 -22.29 -8.01
C ARG A 233 16.84 -21.64 -8.49
N ASP A 234 16.92 -21.01 -9.67
CA ASP A 234 15.75 -20.50 -10.36
C ASP A 234 15.08 -21.63 -11.15
N ILE A 235 13.80 -21.83 -10.88
CA ILE A 235 12.92 -22.65 -11.69
C ILE A 235 12.03 -21.72 -12.50
N ARG A 236 12.07 -21.89 -13.83
CA ARG A 236 11.23 -21.10 -14.75
C ARG A 236 10.05 -21.95 -15.21
N GLY A 237 8.98 -21.32 -15.62
CA GLY A 237 7.91 -22.07 -16.25
C GLY A 237 6.81 -21.22 -16.81
N GLU A 238 5.84 -21.91 -17.37
CA GLU A 238 4.62 -21.33 -17.92
C GLU A 238 3.42 -22.16 -17.49
N VAL A 239 2.32 -21.48 -17.18
CA VAL A 239 1.02 -22.08 -16.90
C VAL A 239 0.08 -21.70 -18.04
N LYS A 240 -0.50 -22.72 -18.67
CA LYS A 240 -1.44 -22.57 -19.78
C LYS A 240 -2.76 -23.22 -19.44
N THR A 241 -3.84 -22.65 -19.94
CA THR A 241 -5.14 -23.31 -19.92
C THR A 241 -5.14 -24.53 -20.84
N SER A 242 -6.11 -25.43 -20.65
CA SER A 242 -6.35 -26.56 -21.57
C SER A 242 -6.56 -26.14 -23.03
N GLU A 243 -6.95 -24.89 -23.29
CA GLU A 243 -7.10 -24.28 -24.62
C GLU A 243 -5.78 -23.68 -25.17
N GLY A 244 -4.68 -23.78 -24.41
CA GLY A 244 -3.37 -23.24 -24.77
C GLY A 244 -3.22 -21.73 -24.53
N ARG A 245 -4.16 -21.09 -23.83
CA ARG A 245 -4.06 -19.67 -23.45
C ARG A 245 -3.18 -19.50 -22.21
N ALA A 246 -2.58 -18.33 -22.03
CA ALA A 246 -1.90 -17.98 -20.78
C ALA A 246 -2.87 -18.03 -19.60
N ALA A 247 -2.53 -18.75 -18.54
CA ALA A 247 -3.23 -18.70 -17.27
C ALA A 247 -2.60 -17.58 -16.41
N TYR A 248 -2.93 -16.32 -16.71
CA TYR A 248 -2.36 -15.17 -16.00
C TYR A 248 -2.79 -15.16 -14.53
N SER A 249 -1.94 -14.64 -13.64
CA SER A 249 -2.19 -14.64 -12.19
C SER A 249 -2.47 -16.01 -11.56
N ALA A 250 -2.11 -17.12 -12.21
CA ALA A 250 -2.14 -18.44 -11.61
C ALA A 250 -1.14 -18.52 -10.45
N ILE A 251 -1.58 -19.08 -9.33
CA ILE A 251 -0.72 -19.30 -8.16
C ILE A 251 0.05 -20.60 -8.38
N VAL A 252 1.36 -20.55 -8.27
CA VAL A 252 2.25 -21.71 -8.40
C VAL A 252 2.80 -22.07 -7.04
N LEU A 253 2.59 -23.31 -6.62
CA LEU A 253 2.94 -23.86 -5.33
C LEU A 253 4.03 -24.92 -5.49
N PHE A 254 5.08 -24.86 -4.67
CA PHE A 254 6.13 -25.86 -4.61
C PHE A 254 6.04 -26.59 -3.26
N LYS A 255 5.80 -27.89 -3.33
CA LYS A 255 5.47 -28.72 -2.17
C LYS A 255 6.37 -29.95 -2.12
N THR A 256 6.77 -30.34 -0.92
CA THR A 256 7.16 -31.72 -0.63
C THR A 256 5.90 -32.52 -0.24
N PRO A 257 5.97 -33.84 -0.05
CA PRO A 257 4.83 -34.59 0.48
C PRO A 257 4.33 -34.10 1.85
N GLN A 258 5.17 -33.39 2.60
CA GLN A 258 4.88 -32.89 3.95
C GLN A 258 4.49 -31.42 3.97
N ASP A 259 5.15 -30.57 3.19
CA ASP A 259 5.10 -29.11 3.39
C ASP A 259 5.04 -28.29 2.09
N LEU A 260 4.31 -27.17 2.14
CA LEU A 260 4.48 -26.08 1.19
C LEU A 260 5.72 -25.26 1.59
N PHE A 261 6.68 -25.10 0.70
CA PHE A 261 7.94 -24.43 1.04
C PHE A 261 8.29 -23.25 0.13
N ALA A 262 7.72 -23.17 -1.07
CA ALA A 262 7.84 -22.00 -1.91
C ALA A 262 6.53 -21.75 -2.68
N LEU A 263 6.33 -20.49 -3.07
CA LEU A 263 5.21 -20.09 -3.91
C LEU A 263 5.61 -18.91 -4.79
N THR A 264 4.93 -18.78 -5.93
CA THR A 264 5.04 -17.63 -6.84
C THR A 264 3.71 -17.44 -7.57
N ILE A 265 3.65 -16.44 -8.45
CA ILE A 265 2.49 -16.15 -9.29
C ILE A 265 2.95 -15.91 -10.73
N THR A 266 2.11 -16.28 -11.70
CA THR A 266 2.40 -16.03 -13.11
C THR A 266 2.09 -14.60 -13.53
N ASP A 267 2.88 -14.06 -14.46
CA ASP A 267 2.62 -12.78 -15.12
C ASP A 267 1.48 -12.85 -16.16
N SER A 268 1.26 -11.75 -16.89
CA SER A 268 0.25 -11.65 -17.95
C SER A 268 0.48 -12.57 -19.15
N SER A 269 1.68 -13.14 -19.31
CA SER A 269 1.99 -14.17 -20.31
C SER A 269 1.79 -15.59 -19.80
N GLY A 270 1.44 -15.76 -18.51
CA GLY A 270 1.36 -17.05 -17.85
C GLY A 270 2.73 -17.58 -17.42
N ALA A 271 3.80 -16.79 -17.57
CA ALA A 271 5.15 -17.20 -17.20
C ALA A 271 5.41 -16.94 -15.71
N PHE A 272 6.27 -17.74 -15.10
CA PHE A 272 6.74 -17.53 -13.73
C PHE A 272 8.23 -17.82 -13.59
N ILE A 273 8.82 -17.22 -12.55
CA ILE A 273 10.14 -17.56 -12.03
C ILE A 273 10.00 -17.73 -10.52
N ALA A 274 10.61 -18.79 -9.99
CA ALA A 274 10.72 -19.03 -8.56
C ALA A 274 12.16 -19.40 -8.21
N THR A 275 12.78 -18.63 -7.33
CA THR A 275 14.09 -18.93 -6.75
C THR A 275 13.88 -19.77 -5.50
N LEU A 276 14.33 -21.03 -5.48
CA LEU A 276 14.07 -21.93 -4.36
C LEU A 276 15.26 -22.82 -3.99
N GLU A 277 15.25 -23.31 -2.76
CA GLU A 277 16.15 -24.37 -2.30
C GLU A 277 15.68 -25.70 -2.89
N GLU A 278 16.61 -26.45 -3.48
CA GLU A 278 16.29 -27.76 -4.04
C GLU A 278 15.98 -28.76 -2.92
N ARG A 279 14.82 -29.43 -3.04
CA ARG A 279 14.36 -30.43 -2.09
C ARG A 279 14.10 -31.75 -2.80
N GLU A 280 14.35 -32.85 -2.09
CA GLU A 280 13.98 -34.19 -2.55
C GLU A 280 12.45 -34.26 -2.73
N GLU A 281 12.00 -34.85 -3.86
CA GLU A 281 10.59 -35.09 -4.17
C GLU A 281 9.73 -33.81 -4.20
N THR A 282 10.09 -32.85 -5.04
CA THR A 282 9.29 -31.63 -5.21
C THR A 282 8.14 -31.82 -6.21
N LYS A 283 6.92 -31.52 -5.77
CA LYS A 283 5.73 -31.36 -6.60
C LYS A 283 5.48 -29.88 -6.87
N ILE A 284 5.21 -29.54 -8.13
CA ILE A 284 4.71 -28.24 -8.55
C ILE A 284 3.21 -28.36 -8.81
N GLU A 285 2.43 -27.47 -8.21
CA GLU A 285 1.00 -27.31 -8.50
C GLU A 285 0.73 -25.89 -8.98
N ALA A 286 -0.14 -25.72 -9.95
CA ALA A 286 -0.65 -24.41 -10.34
C ALA A 286 -2.17 -24.37 -10.20
N TRP A 287 -2.69 -23.28 -9.64
CA TRP A 287 -4.11 -23.04 -9.42
C TRP A 287 -4.53 -21.76 -10.11
N PHE A 288 -5.61 -21.83 -10.90
CA PHE A 288 -6.08 -20.73 -11.73
C PHE A 288 -7.55 -20.41 -11.48
N ASP A 289 -7.81 -19.13 -11.21
CA ASP A 289 -9.13 -18.53 -11.09
C ASP A 289 -9.45 -17.88 -12.44
N ARG A 290 -10.26 -18.56 -13.24
CA ARG A 290 -10.43 -18.24 -14.66
C ARG A 290 -11.28 -16.99 -14.89
N ASP A 291 -12.27 -16.76 -14.02
CA ASP A 291 -13.21 -15.64 -14.14
C ASP A 291 -12.91 -14.50 -13.15
N GLY A 292 -11.92 -14.67 -12.27
CA GLY A 292 -11.49 -13.68 -11.29
C GLY A 292 -12.49 -13.50 -10.16
N ASN A 293 -13.32 -14.51 -9.87
CA ASN A 293 -14.33 -14.45 -8.82
C ASN A 293 -13.80 -14.80 -7.42
N GLY A 294 -12.53 -15.21 -7.32
CA GLY A 294 -11.87 -15.65 -6.09
C GLY A 294 -11.97 -17.16 -5.82
N VAL A 295 -12.42 -17.95 -6.79
CA VAL A 295 -12.53 -19.41 -6.74
C VAL A 295 -11.59 -20.01 -7.79
N TYR A 296 -10.67 -20.86 -7.33
CA TYR A 296 -9.69 -21.54 -8.15
C TYR A 296 -10.27 -22.87 -8.60
N GLU A 297 -10.57 -22.93 -9.89
CA GLU A 297 -11.37 -24.00 -10.50
C GLU A 297 -10.62 -24.77 -11.56
N GLU A 298 -9.42 -24.32 -11.94
CA GLU A 298 -8.50 -25.11 -12.75
C GLU A 298 -7.18 -25.37 -12.01
N GLU A 299 -6.66 -26.58 -12.13
CA GLU A 299 -5.40 -27.02 -11.54
C GLU A 299 -4.48 -27.68 -12.58
N ALA A 300 -3.18 -27.57 -12.36
CA ALA A 300 -2.16 -28.36 -13.03
C ALA A 300 -1.20 -28.93 -11.98
N SER A 301 -0.60 -30.08 -12.26
CA SER A 301 0.46 -30.61 -11.40
C SER A 301 1.58 -31.26 -12.20
N PHE A 302 2.78 -31.17 -11.64
CA PHE A 302 4.01 -31.80 -12.13
C PHE A 302 4.78 -32.32 -10.92
N SER A 303 5.41 -33.48 -11.04
CA SER A 303 6.22 -34.07 -9.96
C SER A 303 7.35 -34.89 -10.56
N GLU A 304 8.58 -34.57 -10.15
CA GLU A 304 9.77 -35.34 -10.49
C GLU A 304 10.72 -35.39 -9.28
N ALA A 305 11.61 -36.39 -9.26
CA ALA A 305 12.61 -36.53 -8.20
C ALA A 305 13.62 -35.35 -8.18
N THR A 306 13.87 -34.75 -9.33
CA THR A 306 14.75 -33.59 -9.52
C THR A 306 14.04 -32.61 -10.42
N LEU A 307 13.98 -31.33 -10.04
CA LEU A 307 13.24 -30.35 -10.84
C LEU A 307 14.01 -29.98 -12.12
N PRO A 308 13.30 -29.86 -13.26
CA PRO A 308 13.89 -29.30 -14.47
C PRO A 308 14.12 -27.79 -14.32
N ASP A 309 15.01 -27.21 -15.14
CA ASP A 309 15.19 -25.74 -15.18
C ASP A 309 13.93 -25.00 -15.66
N SER A 310 13.08 -25.71 -16.40
CA SER A 310 11.86 -25.19 -17.01
C SER A 310 10.73 -26.22 -16.94
N VAL A 311 9.52 -25.77 -16.63
CA VAL A 311 8.31 -26.60 -16.65
C VAL A 311 7.16 -25.90 -17.38
N THR A 312 6.40 -26.64 -18.17
CA THR A 312 5.11 -26.19 -18.72
C THR A 312 3.99 -26.94 -18.01
N LEU A 313 3.07 -26.19 -17.41
CA LEU A 313 1.90 -26.71 -16.70
C LEU A 313 0.65 -26.42 -17.52
N ILE A 314 -0.18 -27.44 -17.77
CA ILE A 314 -1.45 -27.29 -18.48
C ILE A 314 -2.58 -27.54 -17.49
N THR A 315 -3.36 -26.49 -17.21
CA THR A 315 -4.47 -26.54 -16.27
C THR A 315 -5.64 -27.32 -16.84
N ARG A 316 -6.38 -27.97 -15.93
CA ARG A 316 -7.59 -28.73 -16.20
C ARG A 316 -8.60 -28.40 -15.10
N PRO A 317 -9.92 -28.58 -15.34
CA PRO A 317 -10.91 -28.42 -14.28
C PRO A 317 -10.51 -29.21 -13.02
N ALA A 318 -10.40 -28.51 -11.90
CA ALA A 318 -10.07 -29.11 -10.62
C ALA A 318 -11.23 -30.02 -10.17
N PRO A 319 -10.93 -31.16 -9.53
CA PRO A 319 -11.96 -32.06 -9.02
C PRO A 319 -12.83 -31.40 -7.94
N SER A 320 -12.26 -30.44 -7.21
CA SER A 320 -12.94 -29.61 -6.21
C SER A 320 -12.43 -28.18 -6.33
N PRO A 321 -13.29 -27.20 -6.70
CA PRO A 321 -12.90 -25.80 -6.68
C PRO A 321 -12.54 -25.35 -5.27
N LEU A 322 -11.48 -24.55 -5.15
CA LEU A 322 -11.00 -24.04 -3.87
C LEU A 322 -11.19 -22.54 -3.78
N ARG A 323 -11.64 -22.05 -2.62
CA ARG A 323 -11.53 -20.63 -2.31
C ARG A 323 -10.10 -20.28 -1.94
N PHE A 324 -9.80 -18.99 -2.00
CA PHE A 324 -8.50 -18.44 -1.61
C PHE A 324 -7.98 -18.95 -0.25
N ASP A 325 -8.84 -18.94 0.77
CA ASP A 325 -8.53 -19.38 2.14
C ASP A 325 -8.27 -20.90 2.27
N GLN A 326 -8.61 -21.67 1.23
CA GLN A 326 -8.45 -23.11 1.18
C GLN A 326 -7.22 -23.56 0.39
N LEU A 327 -6.62 -22.68 -0.43
CA LEU A 327 -5.44 -23.01 -1.23
C LEU A 327 -4.18 -23.24 -0.39
N ILE A 328 -4.02 -22.42 0.64
CA ILE A 328 -2.95 -22.52 1.62
C ILE A 328 -3.62 -22.35 2.98
N PRO A 329 -3.67 -23.39 3.81
CA PRO A 329 -4.11 -23.25 5.19
C PRO A 329 -3.20 -22.23 5.87
N GLN A 330 -3.66 -20.98 5.99
CA GLN A 330 -2.99 -20.01 6.82
C GLN A 330 -3.06 -20.54 8.25
N THR A 331 -1.94 -20.63 8.93
CA THR A 331 -1.91 -20.98 10.35
C THR A 331 -2.63 -19.87 11.09
N GLN A 332 -3.85 -20.17 11.57
CA GLN A 332 -4.62 -19.28 12.45
C GLN A 332 -3.86 -18.98 13.74
#